data_AF-A0A9Q9T3F0-F1
#
_entry.id   AF-A0A9Q9T3F0-F1
#
_cell.length_a   1.000
_cell.length_b   1.000
_cell.length_c   1.000
_cell.angle_alpha   90.00
_cell.angle_beta   90.00
_cell.angle_gamma   90.00
#
_symmetry.space_group_name_H-M   'P 1'
#
loop_
_entity.id
_entity.type
_entity.pdbx_description
1 polymer ?
#
loop_
_entity_poly.entity_id
_entity_poly.type
_entity_poly.pdbx_seq_one_letter_code
_entity_poly.pdbx_strand_id
1 'polypeptide(L)'
;MLATLVIGLREGLEATLIVGIIAAFLRRNRVPLAPMWSGVGLAVLLSIAVGFGLQAVEQALPQTQQEGMEAVIGIVAVVFVTGMIVWMRTHARTLTADLEASATAALGRGTAWALAGMAFLAVLKEGFETSVFLLATFQASSDTGLAALGAVIGIAAAVVVGFGIYTGGVRLNLSRFFTGTGVFLVFVAGGLVLTVLRRAHEAGWIVIGQQRTVDLSWLAPNGSVQGALVTGVLGIPPDPRVIEVLGWFLYVVPVLALTLWPRAWRPSPDRVPRVRAVVAGALAVAAAALAIAVPTGGVDLPRTTAVSGDASSVSASVDGASGVLRVAGTGTGQEARLSLPTSAHRRVTRAGVAADRWRVVQNGVSEQGSGADRPSTLTLDDLVTLFGRLPVGVSPSTNPGPFAARWAVRDTVTLWTVRGGVLDATRDEREVLTLSGGGLPSARTTTLDRTVWSVPDARVERSAASVAAADSRSADLLLWKAWLPIALGAAAAVQALLALRDRRRRRLPTVPTPEPVPARGPPAADPARSTDHVLR
;
A
#
# COMPACT_ATOMS: atom_id res chain seq x y z
N MET A 1 4.97 23.37 -11.06
CA MET A 1 5.84 24.57 -11.20
C MET A 1 6.58 24.94 -9.91
N LEU A 2 5.89 25.15 -8.78
CA LEU A 2 6.57 25.69 -7.58
C LEU A 2 7.53 24.69 -6.91
N ALA A 3 7.15 23.41 -6.85
CA ALA A 3 8.04 22.33 -6.38
C ALA A 3 9.33 22.27 -7.21
N THR A 4 9.21 22.19 -8.53
CA THR A 4 10.37 22.14 -9.44
C THR A 4 11.20 23.42 -9.45
N LEU A 5 10.58 24.58 -9.22
CA LEU A 5 11.28 25.84 -9.00
C LEU A 5 12.14 25.81 -7.73
N VAL A 6 11.59 25.36 -6.60
CA VAL A 6 12.35 25.31 -5.35
C VAL A 6 13.46 24.25 -5.42
N ILE A 7 13.21 23.12 -6.07
CA ILE A 7 14.25 22.11 -6.36
C ILE A 7 15.36 22.73 -7.23
N GLY A 8 15.01 23.27 -8.41
CA GLY A 8 15.99 23.87 -9.31
C GLY A 8 16.75 25.05 -8.71
N LEU A 9 16.09 25.86 -7.88
CA LEU A 9 16.73 26.95 -7.12
C LEU A 9 17.71 26.40 -6.08
N ARG A 10 17.35 25.34 -5.36
CA ARG A 10 18.17 24.77 -4.30
C ARG A 10 19.41 24.08 -4.87
N GLU A 11 19.22 23.12 -5.79
CA GLU A 11 20.33 22.38 -6.39
C GLU A 11 21.20 23.30 -7.25
N GLY A 12 20.56 24.21 -7.99
CA GLY A 12 21.27 25.24 -8.74
C GLY A 12 22.10 26.16 -7.83
N LEU A 13 21.61 26.51 -6.63
CA LEU A 13 22.36 27.36 -5.71
C LEU A 13 23.59 26.61 -5.18
N GLU A 14 23.46 25.34 -4.84
CA GLU A 14 24.58 24.51 -4.39
C GLU A 14 25.65 24.38 -5.48
N ALA A 15 25.25 24.05 -6.71
CA ALA A 15 26.15 23.97 -7.85
C ALA A 15 26.84 25.32 -8.15
N THR A 16 26.07 26.42 -8.17
CA THR A 16 26.60 27.77 -8.45
C THR A 16 27.49 28.30 -7.33
N LEU A 17 27.24 27.93 -6.06
CA LEU A 17 28.13 28.25 -4.95
C LEU A 17 29.47 27.52 -5.08
N ILE A 18 29.47 26.23 -5.39
CA ILE A 18 30.71 25.46 -5.58
C ILE A 18 31.51 26.02 -6.76
N VAL A 19 30.86 26.24 -7.90
CA VAL A 19 31.50 26.85 -9.08
C VAL A 19 31.99 28.26 -8.76
N GLY A 20 31.23 29.05 -8.01
CA GLY A 20 31.61 30.39 -7.58
C GLY A 20 32.84 30.42 -6.67
N ILE A 21 32.94 29.48 -5.72
CA ILE A 21 34.13 29.33 -4.85
C ILE A 21 35.35 28.94 -5.69
N ILE A 22 35.23 27.96 -6.58
CA ILE A 22 36.32 27.53 -7.46
C ILE A 22 36.74 28.67 -8.40
N ALA A 23 35.79 29.43 -8.96
CA ALA A 23 36.05 30.58 -9.82
C ALA A 23 36.78 31.71 -9.07
N ALA A 24 36.32 32.05 -7.86
CA ALA A 24 36.98 33.05 -7.00
C ALA A 24 38.41 32.63 -6.65
N PHE A 25 38.61 31.34 -6.38
CA PHE A 25 39.91 30.76 -6.09
C PHE A 25 40.86 30.77 -7.29
N LEU A 26 40.38 30.37 -8.48
CA LEU A 26 41.15 30.44 -9.74
C LEU A 26 41.58 31.87 -10.06
N ARG A 27 40.65 32.83 -9.90
CA ARG A 27 40.91 34.26 -10.09
C ARG A 27 41.95 34.79 -9.11
N ARG A 28 41.88 34.41 -7.83
CA ARG A 28 42.85 34.80 -6.80
C ARG A 28 44.26 34.29 -7.11
N ASN A 29 44.38 33.10 -7.70
CA ASN A 29 45.66 32.47 -8.04
C ASN A 29 46.10 32.73 -9.50
N ARG A 30 45.41 33.61 -10.25
CA ARG A 30 45.70 33.96 -11.65
C ARG A 30 45.74 32.76 -12.63
N VAL A 31 44.99 31.70 -12.35
CA VAL A 31 44.83 30.55 -13.24
C VAL A 31 43.64 30.80 -14.19
N PRO A 32 43.72 30.45 -15.49
CA PRO A 32 42.62 30.64 -16.43
C PRO A 32 41.37 29.83 -16.04
N LEU A 33 40.19 30.44 -16.20
CA LEU A 33 38.89 29.82 -15.89
C LEU A 33 38.40 28.85 -16.98
N ALA A 34 39.02 28.86 -18.17
CA ALA A 34 38.54 28.09 -19.32
C ALA A 34 38.42 26.57 -19.07
N PRO A 35 39.38 25.89 -18.41
CA PRO A 35 39.26 24.47 -18.09
C PRO A 35 38.11 24.16 -17.13
N MET A 36 37.78 25.07 -16.21
CA MET A 36 36.65 24.90 -15.31
C MET A 36 35.33 24.95 -16.09
N TRP A 37 35.17 25.92 -16.99
CA TRP A 37 33.94 26.05 -17.79
C TRP A 37 33.71 24.88 -18.74
N SER A 38 34.77 24.26 -19.30
CA SER A 38 34.60 23.04 -20.09
C SER A 38 34.13 21.86 -19.23
N GLY A 39 34.65 21.73 -18.01
CA GLY A 39 34.17 20.76 -17.02
C GLY A 39 32.70 20.99 -16.65
N VAL A 40 32.32 22.22 -16.31
CA VAL A 40 30.92 22.57 -15.98
C VAL A 40 29.98 22.31 -17.17
N GLY A 41 30.37 22.72 -18.38
CA GLY A 41 29.57 22.50 -19.59
C GLY A 41 29.35 21.02 -19.89
N LEU A 42 30.38 20.19 -19.76
CA LEU A 42 30.27 18.74 -19.93
C LEU A 42 29.39 18.10 -18.85
N ALA A 43 29.51 18.53 -17.59
CA ALA A 43 28.66 18.04 -16.50
C ALA A 43 27.18 18.35 -16.75
N VAL A 44 26.85 19.60 -17.13
CA VAL A 44 25.48 20.00 -17.46
C VAL A 44 24.92 19.18 -18.61
N LEU A 45 25.70 18.99 -19.68
CA LEU A 45 25.29 18.18 -20.83
C LEU A 45 24.98 16.73 -20.42
N LEU A 46 25.85 16.12 -19.60
CA LEU A 46 25.63 14.77 -19.09
C LEU A 46 24.40 14.67 -18.18
N SER A 47 24.16 15.66 -17.30
CA SER A 47 22.98 15.68 -16.44
C SER A 47 21.67 15.78 -17.25
N ILE A 48 21.66 16.61 -18.31
CA ILE A 48 20.54 16.69 -19.25
C ILE A 48 20.35 15.35 -19.97
N ALA A 49 21.44 14.74 -20.45
CA ALA A 49 21.40 13.45 -21.13
C ALA A 49 20.86 12.33 -20.21
N VAL A 50 21.21 12.34 -18.92
CA VAL A 50 20.65 11.41 -17.92
C VAL A 50 19.13 11.62 -17.77
N GLY A 51 18.68 12.88 -17.68
CA GLY A 51 17.26 13.20 -17.56
C GLY A 51 16.44 12.69 -18.75
N PHE A 52 16.87 13.02 -19.98
CA PHE A 52 16.22 12.54 -21.20
C PHE A 52 16.35 11.02 -21.37
N GLY A 53 17.50 10.44 -20.99
CA GLY A 53 17.74 9.00 -21.06
C GLY A 53 16.78 8.20 -20.17
N LEU A 54 16.60 8.64 -18.92
CA LEU A 54 15.65 8.01 -18.00
C LEU A 54 14.21 8.11 -18.53
N GLN A 55 13.81 9.28 -19.05
CA GLN A 55 12.50 9.48 -19.64
C GLN A 55 12.26 8.61 -20.88
N ALA A 56 13.26 8.47 -21.75
CA ALA A 56 13.17 7.65 -22.96
C ALA A 56 13.03 6.15 -22.63
N VAL A 57 13.78 5.67 -21.63
CA VAL A 57 13.66 4.28 -21.14
C VAL A 57 12.28 4.03 -20.58
N GLU A 58 11.73 4.98 -19.83
CA GLU A 58 10.40 4.89 -19.22
C GLU A 58 9.29 4.74 -20.26
N GLN A 59 9.31 5.57 -21.30
CA GLN A 59 8.30 5.55 -22.37
C GLN A 59 8.34 4.27 -23.22
N ALA A 60 9.43 3.51 -23.17
CA ALA A 60 9.56 2.24 -23.88
C ALA A 60 8.99 1.04 -23.10
N LEU A 61 8.61 1.21 -21.83
CA LEU A 61 8.13 0.12 -20.99
C LEU A 61 6.61 -0.10 -21.11
N PRO A 62 6.11 -1.34 -20.90
CA PRO A 62 4.68 -1.60 -20.72
C PRO A 62 4.12 -0.85 -19.51
N GLN A 63 2.83 -0.47 -19.55
CA GLN A 63 2.18 0.39 -18.54
C GLN A 63 2.44 -0.03 -17.07
N THR A 64 2.27 -1.32 -16.74
CA THR A 64 2.52 -1.81 -15.37
C THR A 64 4.00 -1.68 -14.95
N GLN A 65 4.93 -1.86 -15.88
CA GLN A 65 6.37 -1.69 -15.61
C GLN A 65 6.75 -0.21 -15.53
N GLN A 66 6.08 0.64 -16.30
CA GLN A 66 6.21 2.09 -16.23
C GLN A 66 5.81 2.58 -14.84
N GLU A 67 4.62 2.22 -14.36
CA GLU A 67 4.13 2.57 -13.02
C GLU A 67 5.07 2.04 -11.91
N GLY A 68 5.61 0.83 -12.09
CA GLY A 68 6.63 0.28 -11.19
C GLY A 68 7.93 1.10 -11.19
N MET A 69 8.41 1.52 -12.35
CA MET A 69 9.62 2.35 -12.45
C MET A 69 9.40 3.74 -11.87
N GLU A 70 8.24 4.38 -12.10
CA GLU A 70 7.84 5.64 -11.47
C GLU A 70 7.85 5.51 -9.94
N ALA A 71 7.32 4.41 -9.39
CA ALA A 71 7.37 4.15 -7.95
C ALA A 71 8.82 4.03 -7.43
N VAL A 72 9.70 3.32 -8.14
CA VAL A 72 11.12 3.19 -7.75
C VAL A 72 11.85 4.52 -7.80
N ILE A 73 11.72 5.26 -8.90
CA ILE A 73 12.32 6.58 -9.08
C ILE A 73 11.83 7.53 -7.98
N GLY A 74 10.53 7.52 -7.68
CA GLY A 74 9.95 8.31 -6.60
C GLY A 74 10.48 7.91 -5.21
N ILE A 75 10.66 6.62 -4.92
CA ILE A 75 11.29 6.17 -3.65
C ILE A 75 12.73 6.68 -3.55
N VAL A 76 13.51 6.54 -4.61
CA VAL A 76 14.90 7.02 -4.66
C VAL A 76 14.92 8.54 -4.44
N ALA A 77 14.05 9.28 -5.12
CA ALA A 77 13.91 10.72 -4.93
C ALA A 77 13.54 11.07 -3.48
N VAL A 78 12.56 10.42 -2.85
CA VAL A 78 12.22 10.69 -1.44
C VAL A 78 13.41 10.45 -0.52
N VAL A 79 14.17 9.37 -0.73
CA VAL A 79 15.37 9.06 0.07
C VAL A 79 16.45 10.13 -0.11
N PHE A 80 16.76 10.51 -1.35
CA PHE A 80 17.74 11.54 -1.65
C PHE A 80 17.33 12.91 -1.09
N VAL A 81 16.09 13.36 -1.30
CA VAL A 81 15.57 14.63 -0.74
C VAL A 81 15.71 14.63 0.77
N THR A 82 15.29 13.54 1.43
CA THR A 82 15.35 13.43 2.90
C THR A 82 16.78 13.44 3.42
N GLY A 83 17.67 12.65 2.78
CA GLY A 83 19.08 12.59 3.13
C GLY A 83 19.75 13.95 3.04
N MET A 84 19.45 14.68 1.98
CA MET A 84 19.98 16.00 1.69
C MET A 84 19.45 17.09 2.64
N ILE A 85 18.15 17.07 2.96
CA ILE A 85 17.54 17.92 4.00
C ILE A 85 18.27 17.72 5.35
N VAL A 86 18.54 16.46 5.72
CA VAL A 86 19.23 16.12 6.97
C VAL A 86 20.71 16.53 6.92
N TRP A 87 21.39 16.29 5.79
CA TRP A 87 22.80 16.57 5.58
C TRP A 87 23.11 18.06 5.60
N MET A 88 22.32 18.88 4.90
CA MET A 88 22.50 20.33 4.88
C MET A 88 22.24 20.94 6.26
N ARG A 89 21.27 20.43 7.02
CA ARG A 89 21.03 20.92 8.38
C ARG A 89 22.25 20.78 9.29
N THR A 90 23.06 19.74 9.09
CA THR A 90 24.26 19.49 9.90
C THR A 90 25.50 20.18 9.35
N HIS A 91 25.66 20.28 8.02
CA HIS A 91 26.90 20.76 7.39
C HIS A 91 26.83 22.18 6.83
N ALA A 92 25.66 22.83 6.72
CA ALA A 92 25.52 24.15 6.09
C ALA A 92 26.37 25.28 6.70
N ARG A 93 26.93 25.10 7.91
CA ARG A 93 27.83 26.06 8.56
C ARG A 93 29.31 25.82 8.26
N THR A 94 29.71 24.59 7.95
CA THR A 94 31.12 24.22 7.71
C THR A 94 31.44 24.08 6.24
N LEU A 95 30.44 23.96 5.36
CA LEU A 95 30.63 23.80 3.90
C LEU A 95 31.63 24.77 3.29
N THR A 96 31.53 26.06 3.60
CA THR A 96 32.47 27.05 3.06
C THR A 96 33.91 26.78 3.52
N ALA A 97 34.10 26.46 4.80
CA ALA A 97 35.43 26.17 5.36
C ALA A 97 36.00 24.83 4.86
N ASP A 98 35.16 23.80 4.71
CA ASP A 98 35.55 22.48 4.22
C ASP A 98 35.93 22.52 2.73
N LEU A 99 35.19 23.31 1.93
CA LEU A 99 35.49 23.54 0.52
C LEU A 99 36.76 24.39 0.33
N GLU A 100 36.95 25.44 1.13
CA GLU A 100 38.18 26.24 1.13
C GLU A 100 39.40 25.39 1.52
N ALA A 101 39.28 24.52 2.53
CA ALA A 101 40.33 23.60 2.95
C ALA A 101 40.67 22.57 1.86
N SER A 102 39.64 22.02 1.20
CA SER A 102 39.80 21.04 0.10
C SER A 102 40.42 21.67 -1.15
N ALA A 103 40.02 22.90 -1.49
CA ALA A 103 40.62 23.67 -2.59
C ALA A 103 42.09 24.01 -2.32
N THR A 104 42.42 24.38 -1.07
CA THR A 104 43.80 24.64 -0.63
C THR A 104 44.68 23.40 -0.71
N ALA A 105 44.16 22.22 -0.34
CA ALA A 105 44.86 20.95 -0.48
C ALA A 105 45.10 20.52 -1.94
N ALA A 106 44.16 20.84 -2.85
CA ALA A 106 44.28 20.53 -4.28
C ALA A 106 45.37 21.37 -4.98
N LEU A 107 45.65 22.60 -4.51
CA LEU A 107 46.76 23.41 -5.03
C LEU A 107 48.13 22.79 -4.79
N GLY A 108 48.30 21.97 -3.75
CA GLY A 108 49.56 21.25 -3.50
C GLY A 108 49.97 20.31 -4.64
N ARG A 109 49.06 19.98 -5.58
CA ARG A 109 49.30 19.09 -6.73
C ARG A 109 49.27 19.76 -8.11
N GLY A 110 49.04 21.08 -8.17
CA GLY A 110 49.42 21.93 -9.32
C GLY A 110 48.90 21.59 -10.72
N THR A 111 47.62 21.31 -10.97
CA THR A 111 47.11 21.30 -12.36
C THR A 111 45.71 21.89 -12.49
N ALA A 112 45.52 22.82 -13.43
CA ALA A 112 44.20 23.40 -13.77
C ALA A 112 43.14 22.33 -14.14
N TRP A 113 43.59 21.16 -14.59
CA TRP A 113 42.77 19.98 -14.84
C TRP A 113 42.18 19.34 -13.58
N ALA A 114 42.86 19.41 -12.43
CA ALA A 114 42.31 18.92 -11.16
C ALA A 114 41.14 19.80 -10.68
N LEU A 115 41.21 21.10 -10.93
CA LEU A 115 40.14 22.06 -10.62
C LEU A 115 38.96 21.93 -11.59
N ALA A 116 39.24 21.70 -12.88
CA ALA A 116 38.23 21.34 -13.87
C ALA A 116 37.49 20.05 -13.49
N GLY A 117 38.23 19.01 -13.08
CA GLY A 117 37.67 17.75 -12.60
C GLY A 117 36.85 17.91 -11.32
N MET A 118 37.29 18.74 -10.37
CA MET A 118 36.53 19.03 -9.16
C MET A 118 35.21 19.75 -9.47
N ALA A 119 35.24 20.79 -10.31
CA ALA A 119 34.04 21.51 -10.73
C ALA A 119 33.09 20.61 -11.53
N PHE A 120 33.63 19.79 -12.43
CA PHE A 120 32.88 18.78 -13.19
C PHE A 120 32.18 17.80 -12.26
N LEU A 121 32.90 17.16 -11.33
CA LEU A 121 32.32 16.15 -10.43
C LEU A 121 31.28 16.75 -9.48
N ALA A 122 31.51 17.97 -8.99
CA ALA A 122 30.56 18.68 -8.16
C ALA A 122 29.26 18.97 -8.93
N VAL A 123 29.36 19.61 -10.10
CA VAL A 123 28.18 19.93 -10.92
C VAL A 123 27.49 18.67 -11.44
N LEU A 124 28.24 17.61 -11.77
CA LEU A 124 27.67 16.35 -12.24
C LEU A 124 26.86 15.65 -11.13
N LYS A 125 27.37 15.64 -9.90
CA LYS A 125 26.64 15.10 -8.73
C LYS A 125 25.35 15.87 -8.51
N GLU A 126 25.42 17.19 -8.38
CA GLU A 126 24.22 18.02 -8.13
C GLU A 126 23.25 17.95 -9.32
N GLY A 127 23.76 17.90 -10.55
CA GLY A 127 22.96 17.77 -11.76
C GLY A 127 22.31 16.39 -11.91
N PHE A 128 22.96 15.31 -11.48
CA PHE A 128 22.36 13.98 -11.44
C PHE A 128 21.19 13.94 -10.45
N GLU A 129 21.39 14.46 -9.24
CA GLU A 129 20.33 14.56 -8.23
C GLU A 129 19.16 15.41 -8.75
N THR A 130 19.46 16.55 -9.36
CA THR A 130 18.47 17.42 -10.01
C THR A 130 17.68 16.66 -11.08
N SER A 131 18.33 15.92 -11.97
CA SER A 131 17.64 15.17 -13.03
C SER A 131 16.70 14.10 -12.48
N VAL A 132 17.12 13.35 -11.45
CA VAL A 132 16.28 12.34 -10.80
C VAL A 132 15.08 12.99 -10.08
N PHE A 133 15.31 14.08 -9.34
CA PHE A 133 14.23 14.78 -8.64
C PHE A 133 13.23 15.44 -9.58
N LEU A 134 13.72 16.08 -10.64
CA LEU A 134 12.86 16.70 -11.64
C LEU A 134 12.03 15.65 -12.37
N LEU A 135 12.62 14.50 -12.73
CA LEU A 135 11.87 13.41 -13.34
C LEU A 135 10.77 12.89 -12.41
N ALA A 136 11.10 12.58 -11.15
CA ALA A 136 10.11 12.14 -10.16
C ALA A 136 8.98 13.18 -9.95
N THR A 137 9.33 14.46 -9.95
CA THR A 137 8.36 15.54 -9.79
C THR A 137 7.52 15.77 -11.06
N PHE A 138 8.10 15.58 -12.25
CA PHE A 138 7.40 15.65 -13.52
C PHE A 138 6.36 14.52 -13.64
N GLN A 139 6.72 13.30 -13.23
CA GLN A 139 5.79 12.16 -13.17
C GLN A 139 4.62 12.41 -12.20
N ALA A 140 4.89 13.09 -11.08
CA ALA A 140 3.86 13.44 -10.10
C ALA A 140 3.01 14.67 -10.49
N SER A 141 3.41 15.44 -11.50
CA SER A 141 2.77 16.70 -11.86
C SER A 141 1.71 16.49 -12.95
N SER A 142 0.56 17.15 -12.81
CA SER A 142 -0.52 17.10 -13.81
C SER A 142 -0.19 17.84 -15.12
N ASP A 143 0.77 18.78 -15.06
CA ASP A 143 1.26 19.54 -16.21
C ASP A 143 2.79 19.56 -16.19
N THR A 144 3.40 18.81 -17.12
CA THR A 144 4.85 18.69 -17.27
C THR A 144 5.48 19.98 -17.79
N GLY A 145 4.78 20.74 -18.64
CA GLY A 145 5.31 21.98 -19.22
C GLY A 145 5.50 23.07 -18.17
N LEU A 146 4.50 23.27 -17.31
CA LEU A 146 4.60 24.18 -16.17
C LEU A 146 5.65 23.70 -15.14
N ALA A 147 5.82 22.40 -14.97
CA ALA A 147 6.87 21.87 -14.11
C ALA A 147 8.27 22.16 -14.67
N ALA A 148 8.49 21.97 -15.97
CA ALA A 148 9.76 22.27 -16.64
C ALA A 148 10.10 23.77 -16.58
N LEU A 149 9.13 24.65 -16.84
CA LEU A 149 9.31 26.10 -16.69
C LEU A 149 9.71 26.47 -15.26
N GLY A 150 9.08 25.86 -14.26
CA GLY A 150 9.45 26.05 -12.86
C GLY A 150 10.93 25.74 -12.60
N ALA A 151 11.40 24.58 -13.07
CA ALA A 151 12.80 24.17 -12.92
C ALA A 151 13.77 25.17 -13.56
N VAL A 152 13.49 25.61 -14.79
CA VAL A 152 14.32 26.57 -15.53
C VAL A 152 14.38 27.92 -14.78
N ILE A 153 13.24 28.43 -14.30
CA ILE A 153 13.18 29.66 -13.51
C ILE A 153 13.99 29.52 -12.22
N GLY A 154 13.87 28.39 -11.53
CA GLY A 154 14.62 28.09 -10.32
C GLY A 154 16.13 28.12 -10.56
N ILE A 155 16.60 27.41 -11.60
CA ILE A 155 18.02 27.37 -11.97
C ILE A 155 18.51 28.77 -12.39
N ALA A 156 17.74 29.51 -13.18
CA ALA A 156 18.09 30.87 -13.57
C ALA A 156 18.23 31.79 -12.35
N ALA A 157 17.29 31.72 -11.41
CA ALA A 157 17.35 32.46 -10.15
C ALA A 157 18.57 32.05 -9.31
N ALA A 158 18.91 30.76 -9.25
CA ALA A 158 20.11 30.29 -8.58
C ALA A 158 21.40 30.86 -9.17
N VAL A 159 21.50 30.92 -10.51
CA VAL A 159 22.65 31.53 -11.20
C VAL A 159 22.77 33.02 -10.86
N VAL A 160 21.65 33.75 -10.86
CA VAL A 160 21.62 35.18 -10.48
C VAL A 160 22.09 35.38 -9.03
N VAL A 161 21.58 34.57 -8.09
CA VAL A 161 21.97 34.64 -6.68
C VAL A 161 23.44 34.25 -6.50
N GLY A 162 23.89 33.16 -7.13
CA GLY A 162 25.27 32.69 -7.09
C GLY A 162 26.25 33.73 -7.63
N PHE A 163 25.89 34.42 -8.73
CA PHE A 163 26.67 35.53 -9.26
C PHE A 163 26.69 36.74 -8.32
N GLY A 164 25.55 37.07 -7.69
CA GLY A 164 25.45 38.12 -6.66
C GLY A 164 26.31 37.83 -5.43
N ILE A 165 26.44 36.56 -5.03
CA ILE A 165 27.34 36.12 -3.95
C ILE A 165 28.81 36.21 -4.41
N TYR A 166 29.13 35.74 -5.62
CA TYR A 166 30.48 35.80 -6.19
C TYR A 166 31.02 37.24 -6.30
N THR A 167 30.17 38.19 -6.67
CA THR A 167 30.51 39.62 -6.76
C THR A 167 30.51 40.35 -5.42
N GLY A 168 30.09 39.68 -4.32
CA GLY A 168 30.01 40.26 -2.97
C GLY A 168 28.80 41.16 -2.72
N GLY A 169 27.88 41.27 -3.69
CA GLY A 169 26.68 42.12 -3.60
C GLY A 169 25.53 41.53 -2.77
N VAL A 170 25.54 40.22 -2.49
CA VAL A 170 24.48 39.54 -1.75
C VAL A 170 25.03 38.84 -0.51
N ARG A 171 24.55 39.23 0.68
CA ARG A 171 24.82 38.54 1.95
C ARG A 171 23.62 37.69 2.35
N LEU A 172 23.57 36.45 1.86
CA LEU A 172 22.49 35.51 2.18
C LEU A 172 22.85 34.68 3.42
N ASN A 173 21.92 34.55 4.37
CA ASN A 173 22.06 33.59 5.46
C ASN A 173 21.66 32.20 4.97
N LEU A 174 22.64 31.44 4.44
CA LEU A 174 22.44 30.10 3.87
C LEU A 174 21.69 29.17 4.84
N SER A 175 21.99 29.23 6.13
CA SER A 175 21.33 28.38 7.13
C SER A 175 19.82 28.64 7.22
N ARG A 176 19.38 29.91 7.15
CA ARG A 176 17.94 30.24 7.17
C ARG A 176 17.27 29.90 5.84
N PHE A 177 17.93 30.20 4.73
CA PHE A 177 17.44 29.88 3.39
C PHE A 177 17.19 28.37 3.24
N PHE A 178 18.20 27.52 3.51
CA PHE A 178 18.08 26.07 3.42
C PHE A 178 17.10 25.45 4.43
N THR A 179 16.92 26.08 5.60
CA THR A 179 15.90 25.61 6.55
C THR A 179 14.49 25.90 6.03
N GLY A 180 14.24 27.09 5.48
CA GLY A 180 12.95 27.47 4.93
C GLY A 180 12.58 26.65 3.68
N THR A 181 13.49 26.54 2.72
CA THR A 181 13.29 25.69 1.53
C THR A 181 13.22 24.21 1.90
N GLY A 182 13.98 23.77 2.91
CA GLY A 182 13.92 22.40 3.43
C GLY A 182 12.55 22.04 3.99
N VAL A 183 11.93 22.89 4.80
CA VAL A 183 10.56 22.65 5.32
C VAL A 183 9.56 22.53 4.17
N PHE A 184 9.64 23.43 3.20
CA PHE A 184 8.79 23.36 2.01
C PHE A 184 8.98 22.03 1.26
N LEU A 185 10.25 21.60 1.06
CA LEU A 185 10.56 20.33 0.42
C LEU A 185 10.09 19.11 1.20
N VAL A 186 9.97 19.16 2.54
CA VAL A 186 9.34 18.07 3.30
C VAL A 186 7.90 17.86 2.86
N PHE A 187 7.13 18.93 2.63
CA PHE A 187 5.76 18.80 2.16
C PHE A 187 5.68 18.32 0.72
N VAL A 188 6.55 18.83 -0.17
CA VAL A 188 6.66 18.34 -1.56
C VAL A 188 7.01 16.86 -1.61
N ALA A 189 8.01 16.42 -0.82
CA ALA A 189 8.40 15.02 -0.74
C ALA A 189 7.30 14.16 -0.09
N GLY A 190 6.52 14.70 0.85
CA GLY A 190 5.29 14.08 1.33
C GLY A 190 4.29 13.85 0.20
N GLY A 191 4.12 14.83 -0.68
CA GLY A 191 3.39 14.70 -1.94
C GLY A 191 3.88 13.57 -2.82
N LEU A 192 5.20 13.50 -3.01
CA LEU A 192 5.83 12.43 -3.78
C LEU A 192 5.58 11.05 -3.16
N VAL A 193 5.53 10.94 -1.82
CA VAL A 193 5.16 9.70 -1.12
C VAL A 193 3.74 9.25 -1.47
N LEU A 194 2.78 10.19 -1.58
CA LEU A 194 1.41 9.87 -2.03
C LEU A 194 1.45 9.26 -3.43
N THR A 195 2.14 9.90 -4.37
CA THR A 195 2.27 9.43 -5.75
C THR A 195 2.97 8.08 -5.83
N VAL A 196 4.06 7.87 -5.09
CA VAL A 196 4.79 6.60 -5.02
C VAL A 196 3.88 5.47 -4.55
N LEU A 197 3.09 5.69 -3.50
CA LEU A 197 2.18 4.68 -2.97
C LEU A 197 1.06 4.36 -3.97
N ARG A 198 0.58 5.36 -4.70
CA ARG A 198 -0.40 5.18 -5.78
C ARG A 198 0.18 4.36 -6.92
N ARG A 199 1.37 4.73 -7.44
CA ARG A 199 2.04 4.00 -8.53
C ARG A 199 2.43 2.58 -8.13
N ALA A 200 2.88 2.38 -6.89
CA ALA A 200 3.16 1.05 -6.36
C ALA A 200 1.89 0.18 -6.26
N HIS A 201 0.72 0.78 -6.06
CA HIS A 201 -0.55 0.07 -6.15
C HIS A 201 -0.94 -0.26 -7.59
N GLU A 202 -0.82 0.70 -8.51
CA GLU A 202 -1.13 0.52 -9.94
C GLU A 202 -0.23 -0.57 -10.57
N ALA A 203 1.05 -0.60 -10.17
CA ALA A 203 2.00 -1.67 -10.51
C ALA A 203 1.70 -3.04 -9.85
N GLY A 204 0.70 -3.12 -8.96
CA GLY A 204 0.29 -4.33 -8.26
C GLY A 204 1.18 -4.72 -7.07
N TRP A 205 2.12 -3.87 -6.63
CA TRP A 205 3.03 -4.16 -5.51
C TRP A 205 2.37 -3.95 -4.14
N ILE A 206 1.48 -2.96 -4.03
CA ILE A 206 0.79 -2.60 -2.79
C ILE A 206 -0.72 -2.69 -3.01
N VAL A 207 -1.38 -3.71 -2.45
CA VAL A 207 -2.84 -3.89 -2.57
C VAL A 207 -3.62 -3.53 -1.30
N ILE A 208 -2.92 -3.12 -0.24
CA ILE A 208 -3.52 -2.81 1.06
C ILE A 208 -3.94 -1.33 1.19
N GLY A 209 -4.98 -1.05 1.98
CA GLY A 209 -5.37 0.31 2.36
C GLY A 209 -5.86 1.19 1.21
N GLN A 210 -6.51 0.60 0.21
CA GLN A 210 -6.97 1.28 -1.01
C GLN A 210 -8.34 1.93 -0.87
N GLN A 211 -8.94 1.89 0.33
CA GLN A 211 -10.20 2.58 0.60
C GLN A 211 -10.03 4.09 0.43
N ARG A 212 -11.07 4.74 -0.10
CA ARG A 212 -11.14 6.21 -0.13
C ARG A 212 -11.31 6.73 1.30
N THR A 213 -10.52 7.73 1.66
CA THR A 213 -10.47 8.23 3.05
C THR A 213 -11.41 9.41 3.24
N VAL A 214 -11.12 10.52 2.56
CA VAL A 214 -11.83 11.79 2.67
C VAL A 214 -11.93 12.35 1.26
N ASP A 215 -13.07 12.94 0.93
CA ASP A 215 -13.23 13.69 -0.31
C ASP A 215 -12.60 15.08 -0.12
N LEU A 216 -11.44 15.30 -0.74
CA LEU A 216 -10.71 16.57 -0.74
C LEU A 216 -11.02 17.41 -1.98
N SER A 217 -12.09 17.12 -2.71
CA SER A 217 -12.54 17.94 -3.85
C SER A 217 -12.79 19.39 -3.48
N TRP A 218 -13.08 19.72 -2.21
CA TRP A 218 -13.18 21.09 -1.71
C TRP A 218 -11.82 21.81 -1.64
N LEU A 219 -10.74 21.07 -1.36
CA LEU A 219 -9.38 21.61 -1.21
C LEU A 219 -8.65 21.64 -2.54
N ALA A 220 -8.88 20.63 -3.38
CA ALA A 220 -8.34 20.52 -4.73
C ALA A 220 -9.45 20.21 -5.76
N PRO A 221 -10.31 21.18 -6.11
CA PRO A 221 -11.34 20.97 -7.12
C PRO A 221 -10.72 20.68 -8.49
N ASN A 222 -11.20 19.64 -9.17
CA ASN A 222 -10.74 19.25 -10.50
C ASN A 222 -10.93 20.42 -11.49
N GLY A 223 -9.87 20.79 -12.22
CA GLY A 223 -9.89 21.89 -13.18
C GLY A 223 -9.78 23.30 -12.60
N SER A 224 -9.65 23.45 -11.28
CA SER A 224 -9.42 24.77 -10.65
C SER A 224 -7.92 25.11 -10.51
N VAL A 225 -7.59 26.40 -10.52
CA VAL A 225 -6.21 26.87 -10.26
C VAL A 225 -5.76 26.46 -8.85
N GLN A 226 -6.67 26.47 -7.87
CA GLN A 226 -6.40 26.00 -6.51
C GLN A 226 -6.06 24.50 -6.49
N GLY A 227 -6.83 23.67 -7.19
CA GLY A 227 -6.54 22.24 -7.32
C GLY A 227 -5.23 21.96 -8.04
N ALA A 228 -4.94 22.70 -9.11
CA ALA A 228 -3.64 22.62 -9.78
C ALA A 228 -2.47 23.03 -8.86
N LEU A 229 -2.68 23.98 -7.95
CA LEU A 229 -1.68 24.36 -6.95
C LEU A 229 -1.53 23.31 -5.84
N VAL A 230 -2.62 22.82 -5.24
CA VAL A 230 -2.54 21.84 -4.16
C VAL A 230 -2.00 20.51 -4.66
N THR A 231 -2.53 20.00 -5.77
CA THR A 231 -2.07 18.75 -6.38
C THR A 231 -0.68 18.93 -7.00
N GLY A 232 -0.43 20.03 -7.72
CA GLY A 232 0.84 20.24 -8.43
C GLY A 232 2.00 20.74 -7.57
N VAL A 233 1.75 21.31 -6.39
CA VAL A 233 2.80 21.76 -5.46
C VAL A 233 3.01 20.77 -4.32
N LEU A 234 1.93 20.26 -3.73
CA LEU A 234 2.00 19.39 -2.55
C LEU A 234 1.76 17.91 -2.90
N GLY A 235 1.47 17.57 -4.15
CA GLY A 235 1.22 16.19 -4.58
C GLY A 235 -0.04 15.56 -3.96
N ILE A 236 -0.95 16.37 -3.38
CA ILE A 236 -2.12 15.87 -2.66
C ILE A 236 -3.26 15.64 -3.66
N PRO A 237 -3.69 14.39 -3.90
CA PRO A 237 -4.80 14.11 -4.80
C PRO A 237 -6.15 14.49 -4.16
N PRO A 238 -7.20 14.75 -4.96
CA PRO A 238 -8.54 15.03 -4.45
C PRO A 238 -9.20 13.82 -3.79
N ASP A 239 -8.78 12.60 -4.14
CA ASP A 239 -9.30 11.34 -3.60
C ASP A 239 -8.19 10.47 -2.96
N PRO A 240 -7.59 10.91 -1.84
CA PRO A 240 -6.50 10.18 -1.21
C PRO A 240 -6.98 8.86 -0.60
N ARG A 241 -6.17 7.82 -0.79
CA ARG A 241 -6.42 6.49 -0.22
C ARG A 241 -5.82 6.38 1.19
N VAL A 242 -6.34 5.47 2.02
CA VAL A 242 -5.89 5.33 3.42
C VAL A 242 -4.39 5.12 3.52
N ILE A 243 -3.82 4.25 2.68
CA ILE A 243 -2.38 3.97 2.67
C ILE A 243 -1.56 5.20 2.30
N GLU A 244 -2.05 6.02 1.36
CA GLU A 244 -1.40 7.25 0.90
C GLU A 244 -1.35 8.27 2.06
N VAL A 245 -2.49 8.51 2.73
CA VAL A 245 -2.57 9.42 3.88
C VAL A 245 -1.66 8.97 5.02
N LEU A 246 -1.66 7.67 5.35
CA LEU A 246 -0.79 7.12 6.38
C LEU A 246 0.69 7.28 6.02
N GLY A 247 1.07 7.00 4.77
CA GLY A 247 2.42 7.21 4.26
C GLY A 247 2.87 8.66 4.33
N TRP A 248 1.99 9.59 3.96
CA TRP A 248 2.25 11.03 4.07
C TRP A 248 2.53 11.45 5.50
N PHE A 249 1.69 11.04 6.48
CA PHE A 249 1.94 11.35 7.89
C PHE A 249 3.21 10.69 8.43
N LEU A 250 3.45 9.43 8.06
CA LEU A 250 4.63 8.67 8.45
C LEU A 250 5.92 9.30 7.91
N TYR A 251 5.85 10.01 6.79
CA TYR A 251 6.96 10.76 6.23
C TYR A 251 7.08 12.17 6.80
N VAL A 252 6.03 13.00 6.66
CA VAL A 252 6.07 14.43 6.97
C VAL A 252 6.29 14.66 8.45
N VAL A 253 5.60 13.94 9.35
CA VAL A 253 5.70 14.20 10.79
C VAL A 253 7.13 13.94 11.31
N PRO A 254 7.76 12.78 11.05
CA PRO A 254 9.13 12.54 11.53
C PRO A 254 10.16 13.45 10.87
N VAL A 255 10.07 13.69 9.55
CA VAL A 255 11.06 14.53 8.85
C VAL A 255 10.91 15.99 9.24
N LEU A 256 9.69 16.50 9.40
CA LEU A 256 9.45 17.86 9.89
C LEU A 256 9.88 18.03 11.34
N ALA A 257 9.60 17.03 12.19
CA ALA A 257 10.11 17.00 13.55
C ALA A 257 11.63 17.03 13.54
N LEU A 258 12.29 16.22 12.70
CA LEU A 258 13.74 16.24 12.54
C LEU A 258 14.25 17.59 12.08
N THR A 259 13.65 18.25 11.09
CA THR A 259 14.14 19.53 10.55
C THR A 259 13.95 20.69 11.53
N LEU A 260 12.78 20.78 12.16
CA LEU A 260 12.41 21.87 13.05
C LEU A 260 12.78 21.64 14.52
N TRP A 261 13.27 20.44 14.91
CA TRP A 261 13.52 20.13 16.32
C TRP A 261 14.41 21.18 17.00
N PRO A 262 13.91 21.88 18.03
CA PRO A 262 14.71 22.88 18.76
C PRO A 262 15.94 22.24 19.38
N ARG A 263 17.12 22.86 19.21
CA ARG A 263 18.37 22.35 19.82
C ARG A 263 18.28 22.27 21.34
N ALA A 264 17.52 23.17 21.96
CA ALA A 264 17.28 23.21 23.41
C ALA A 264 16.49 21.99 23.94
N TRP A 265 15.72 21.32 23.08
CA TRP A 265 14.89 20.17 23.47
C TRP A 265 15.54 18.84 23.10
N ARG A 266 16.81 18.84 22.70
CA ARG A 266 17.54 17.60 22.46
C ARG A 266 17.77 16.91 23.81
N PRO A 267 17.34 15.65 23.98
CA PRO A 267 17.62 14.92 25.21
C PRO A 267 19.12 14.91 25.46
N SER A 268 19.53 15.12 26.71
CA SER A 268 20.92 14.83 27.12
C SER A 268 21.27 13.42 26.64
N PRO A 269 22.51 13.17 26.17
CA PRO A 269 22.95 11.85 25.74
C PRO A 269 22.54 10.74 26.71
N ASP A 270 22.48 11.04 28.02
CA ASP A 270 22.16 10.09 29.09
C ASP A 270 20.69 9.67 29.15
N ARG A 271 19.80 10.52 28.64
CA ARG A 271 18.36 10.24 28.59
C ARG A 271 17.96 9.53 27.30
N VAL A 272 18.78 9.58 26.25
CA VAL A 272 18.48 8.97 24.93
C VAL A 272 18.11 7.48 25.01
N PRO A 273 18.86 6.61 25.72
CA PRO A 273 18.52 5.18 25.78
C PRO A 273 17.28 4.87 26.62
N ARG A 274 16.87 5.78 27.51
CA ARG A 274 15.62 5.67 28.27
C ARG A 274 14.45 6.11 27.40
N VAL A 275 14.56 7.24 26.72
CA VAL A 275 13.54 7.73 25.77
C VAL A 275 13.29 6.71 24.66
N ARG A 276 14.35 6.15 24.04
CA ARG A 276 14.21 5.10 23.01
C ARG A 276 13.49 3.85 23.53
N ALA A 277 13.76 3.44 24.77
CA ALA A 277 13.08 2.30 25.38
C ALA A 277 11.61 2.59 25.70
N VAL A 278 11.27 3.81 26.15
CA VAL A 278 9.88 4.23 26.38
C VAL A 278 9.10 4.27 25.07
N VAL A 279 9.71 4.82 24.00
CA VAL A 279 9.11 4.82 22.65
C VAL A 279 8.90 3.40 22.14
N ALA A 280 9.90 2.51 22.30
CA ALA A 280 9.75 1.10 21.95
C ALA A 280 8.59 0.43 22.70
N GLY A 281 8.48 0.66 24.02
CA GLY A 281 7.37 0.14 24.82
C GLY A 281 6.01 0.68 24.37
N ALA A 282 5.89 1.98 24.12
CA ALA A 282 4.66 2.60 23.64
C ALA A 282 4.22 2.06 22.27
N LEU A 283 5.16 1.89 21.34
CA LEU A 283 4.91 1.29 20.02
C LEU A 283 4.46 -0.18 20.14
N ALA A 284 5.09 -0.97 21.02
CA ALA A 284 4.72 -2.36 21.25
C ALA A 284 3.32 -2.49 21.87
N VAL A 285 2.97 -1.62 22.84
CA VAL A 285 1.63 -1.57 23.44
C VAL A 285 0.59 -1.16 22.41
N ALA A 286 0.86 -0.14 21.58
CA ALA A 286 -0.03 0.27 20.50
C ALA A 286 -0.24 -0.85 19.47
N ALA A 287 0.82 -1.56 19.10
CA ALA A 287 0.74 -2.73 18.21
C ALA A 287 -0.17 -3.82 18.79
N ALA A 288 0.04 -4.20 20.05
CA ALA A 288 -0.78 -5.20 20.73
C ALA A 288 -2.24 -4.75 20.87
N ALA A 289 -2.47 -3.48 21.26
CA ALA A 289 -3.80 -2.91 21.38
C ALA A 289 -4.56 -2.95 20.05
N LEU A 290 -3.92 -2.56 18.94
CA LEU A 290 -4.53 -2.63 17.60
C LEU A 290 -4.81 -4.07 17.17
N ALA A 291 -3.87 -5.00 17.39
CA ALA A 291 -4.05 -6.40 17.02
C ALA A 291 -5.22 -7.07 17.77
N ILE A 292 -5.49 -6.64 19.02
CA ILE A 292 -6.56 -7.17 19.87
C ILE A 292 -7.89 -6.44 19.63
N ALA A 293 -7.87 -5.11 19.55
CA ALA A 293 -9.09 -4.29 19.51
C ALA A 293 -9.76 -4.25 18.13
N VAL A 294 -9.02 -4.50 17.05
CA VAL A 294 -9.58 -4.50 15.69
C VAL A 294 -10.36 -5.81 15.45
N PRO A 295 -11.68 -5.75 15.17
CA PRO A 295 -12.51 -6.93 14.97
C PRO A 295 -12.01 -7.82 13.82
N THR A 296 -12.21 -9.14 13.91
CA THR A 296 -12.21 -9.99 12.71
C THR A 296 -13.47 -9.70 11.91
N GLY A 297 -13.32 -9.29 10.65
CA GLY A 297 -14.45 -9.22 9.75
C GLY A 297 -14.98 -10.63 9.43
N GLY A 298 -16.30 -10.74 9.36
CA GLY A 298 -17.03 -11.98 9.08
C GLY A 298 -18.50 -11.82 9.44
N VAL A 299 -19.37 -12.44 8.66
CA VAL A 299 -20.79 -12.61 9.01
C VAL A 299 -21.02 -14.09 9.18
N ASP A 300 -21.46 -14.47 10.38
CA ASP A 300 -21.92 -15.82 10.67
C ASP A 300 -23.38 -15.92 10.26
N LEU A 301 -23.63 -16.74 9.24
CA LEU A 301 -25.00 -17.06 8.84
C LEU A 301 -25.63 -18.00 9.87
N PRO A 302 -26.95 -17.87 10.12
CA PRO A 302 -27.63 -18.76 11.04
C PRO A 302 -27.58 -20.21 10.51
N ARG A 303 -27.35 -21.16 11.42
CA ARG A 303 -27.40 -22.59 11.11
C ARG A 303 -28.81 -23.07 10.79
N THR A 304 -29.83 -22.35 11.26
CA THR A 304 -31.24 -22.65 11.04
C THR A 304 -31.92 -21.53 10.26
N THR A 305 -32.68 -21.88 9.23
CA THR A 305 -33.34 -20.93 8.35
C THR A 305 -34.76 -21.39 8.02
N ALA A 306 -35.70 -20.44 7.97
CA ALA A 306 -37.06 -20.71 7.52
C ALA A 306 -37.06 -20.97 6.01
N VAL A 307 -37.93 -21.88 5.58
CA VAL A 307 -38.14 -22.27 4.17
C VAL A 307 -39.60 -22.07 3.79
N SER A 308 -39.87 -21.95 2.49
CA SER A 308 -41.22 -22.00 1.92
C SER A 308 -41.53 -23.41 1.40
N GLY A 309 -42.80 -23.82 1.44
CA GLY A 309 -43.27 -25.12 0.96
C GLY A 309 -43.71 -26.04 2.10
N ASP A 310 -43.41 -27.33 1.98
CA ASP A 310 -43.91 -28.38 2.89
C ASP A 310 -43.10 -28.50 4.20
N ALA A 311 -42.10 -27.64 4.39
CA ALA A 311 -41.26 -27.56 5.59
C ALA A 311 -41.34 -26.17 6.22
N SER A 312 -41.14 -26.09 7.54
CA SER A 312 -41.11 -24.82 8.28
C SER A 312 -39.70 -24.24 8.37
N SER A 313 -38.70 -25.11 8.58
CA SER A 313 -37.31 -24.69 8.67
C SER A 313 -36.33 -25.81 8.33
N VAL A 314 -35.11 -25.40 7.98
CA VAL A 314 -33.96 -26.30 7.78
C VAL A 314 -32.83 -25.87 8.68
N SER A 315 -32.16 -26.83 9.32
CA SER A 315 -30.95 -26.60 10.11
C SER A 315 -29.81 -27.47 9.62
N ALA A 316 -28.64 -26.87 9.39
CA ALA A 316 -27.45 -27.59 8.99
C ALA A 316 -26.41 -27.59 10.10
N SER A 317 -25.81 -28.75 10.35
CA SER A 317 -24.60 -28.90 11.14
C SER A 317 -23.53 -29.49 10.25
N VAL A 318 -22.54 -28.68 9.90
CA VAL A 318 -21.44 -29.07 9.01
C VAL A 318 -20.15 -29.14 9.81
N ASP A 319 -19.39 -30.21 9.61
CA ASP A 319 -18.02 -30.37 10.11
C ASP A 319 -17.10 -30.75 8.94
N GLY A 320 -16.26 -29.79 8.55
CA GLY A 320 -15.44 -29.87 7.34
C GLY A 320 -16.28 -30.10 6.08
N ALA A 321 -16.04 -31.22 5.40
CA ALA A 321 -16.72 -31.57 4.15
C ALA A 321 -17.93 -32.53 4.36
N SER A 322 -18.27 -32.85 5.60
CA SER A 322 -19.41 -33.71 5.95
C SER A 322 -20.39 -32.98 6.86
N GLY A 323 -21.62 -33.44 6.94
CA GLY A 323 -22.60 -32.82 7.83
C GLY A 323 -23.94 -33.54 7.91
N VAL A 324 -24.86 -32.90 8.62
CA VAL A 324 -26.24 -33.35 8.75
C VAL A 324 -27.16 -32.16 8.50
N LEU A 325 -28.14 -32.35 7.62
CA LEU A 325 -29.25 -31.45 7.43
C LEU A 325 -30.46 -32.00 8.18
N ARG A 326 -31.10 -31.16 9.01
CA ARG A 326 -32.39 -31.46 9.64
C ARG A 326 -33.46 -30.56 9.02
N VAL A 327 -34.59 -31.15 8.68
CA VAL A 327 -35.73 -30.45 8.08
C VAL A 327 -36.91 -30.62 9.01
N ALA A 328 -37.45 -29.52 9.52
CA ALA A 328 -38.64 -29.51 10.35
C ALA A 328 -39.87 -29.36 9.45
N GLY A 329 -40.84 -30.27 9.57
CA GLY A 329 -42.12 -30.19 8.84
C GLY A 329 -43.00 -29.02 9.27
N THR A 330 -44.10 -28.81 8.55
CA THR A 330 -45.16 -27.84 8.90
C THR A 330 -46.20 -28.40 9.88
N GLY A 331 -46.26 -29.73 10.05
CA GLY A 331 -47.13 -30.47 10.98
C GLY A 331 -46.38 -31.14 12.14
N THR A 332 -47.08 -31.99 12.92
CA THR A 332 -46.66 -32.59 14.21
C THR A 332 -45.19 -33.03 14.28
N GLY A 333 -44.32 -32.17 14.83
CA GLY A 333 -43.04 -32.49 15.50
C GLY A 333 -42.00 -33.37 14.78
N GLN A 334 -42.23 -33.85 13.56
CA GLN A 334 -41.32 -34.75 12.85
C GLN A 334 -40.20 -33.96 12.17
N GLU A 335 -38.97 -34.26 12.59
CA GLU A 335 -37.75 -33.78 11.94
C GLU A 335 -37.15 -34.87 11.05
N ALA A 336 -37.04 -34.61 9.75
CA ALA A 336 -36.29 -35.46 8.84
C ALA A 336 -34.79 -35.15 8.97
N ARG A 337 -33.95 -36.19 9.03
CA ARG A 337 -32.49 -36.06 9.07
C ARG A 337 -31.86 -36.63 7.81
N LEU A 338 -31.01 -35.85 7.17
CA LEU A 338 -30.29 -36.21 5.96
C LEU A 338 -28.78 -36.11 6.20
N SER A 339 -28.05 -37.19 5.91
CA SER A 339 -26.59 -37.18 5.93
C SER A 339 -26.03 -36.48 4.69
N LEU A 340 -25.02 -35.64 4.90
CA LEU A 340 -24.31 -34.91 3.86
C LEU A 340 -22.90 -35.50 3.75
N PRO A 341 -22.68 -36.52 2.90
CA PRO A 341 -21.38 -37.17 2.80
C PRO A 341 -20.37 -36.29 2.07
N THR A 342 -19.08 -36.49 2.38
CA THR A 342 -17.96 -35.80 1.71
C THR A 342 -17.95 -35.98 0.19
N SER A 343 -18.46 -37.12 -0.32
CA SER A 343 -18.55 -37.38 -1.76
C SER A 343 -19.49 -36.40 -2.49
N ALA A 344 -20.52 -35.88 -1.79
CA ALA A 344 -21.49 -34.93 -2.32
C ALA A 344 -21.03 -33.47 -2.22
N HIS A 345 -19.93 -33.20 -1.52
CA HIS A 345 -19.39 -31.87 -1.29
C HIS A 345 -18.65 -31.31 -2.51
N ARG A 346 -18.89 -30.04 -2.83
CA ARG A 346 -18.13 -29.25 -3.80
C ARG A 346 -18.10 -27.79 -3.35
N ARG A 347 -16.98 -27.10 -3.53
CA ARG A 347 -16.92 -25.63 -3.40
C ARG A 347 -17.39 -25.00 -4.71
N VAL A 348 -18.36 -24.09 -4.64
CA VAL A 348 -19.00 -23.44 -5.80
C VAL A 348 -19.31 -21.98 -5.49
N THR A 349 -19.68 -21.21 -6.50
CA THR A 349 -20.20 -19.85 -6.31
C THR A 349 -21.73 -19.88 -6.34
N ARG A 350 -22.39 -19.29 -5.35
CA ARG A 350 -23.86 -19.11 -5.29
C ARG A 350 -24.16 -17.66 -4.91
N ALA A 351 -25.01 -17.01 -5.71
CA ALA A 351 -25.34 -15.58 -5.53
C ALA A 351 -24.10 -14.66 -5.40
N GLY A 352 -23.05 -14.94 -6.19
CA GLY A 352 -21.80 -14.16 -6.18
C GLY A 352 -20.83 -14.45 -5.03
N VAL A 353 -21.18 -15.37 -4.12
CA VAL A 353 -20.35 -15.71 -2.94
C VAL A 353 -19.83 -17.14 -3.04
N ALA A 354 -18.60 -17.37 -2.59
CA ALA A 354 -18.04 -18.72 -2.50
C ALA A 354 -18.71 -19.50 -1.36
N ALA A 355 -19.32 -20.64 -1.68
CA ALA A 355 -20.09 -21.46 -0.77
C ALA A 355 -19.72 -22.95 -0.90
N ASP A 356 -19.85 -23.68 0.20
CA ASP A 356 -19.77 -25.13 0.21
C ASP A 356 -21.13 -25.72 -0.13
N ARG A 357 -21.19 -26.60 -1.14
CA ARG A 357 -22.42 -27.22 -1.63
C ARG A 357 -22.41 -28.71 -1.41
N TRP A 358 -23.50 -29.25 -0.88
CA TRP A 358 -23.81 -30.68 -0.90
C TRP A 358 -25.03 -30.92 -1.78
N ARG A 359 -24.96 -31.94 -2.65
CA ARG A 359 -26.10 -32.40 -3.45
C ARG A 359 -26.31 -33.88 -3.20
N VAL A 360 -27.40 -34.22 -2.53
CA VAL A 360 -27.76 -35.60 -2.18
C VAL A 360 -28.99 -36.00 -2.99
N VAL A 361 -28.92 -37.17 -3.60
CA VAL A 361 -30.01 -37.73 -4.41
C VAL A 361 -30.50 -39.00 -3.74
N GLN A 362 -31.79 -39.10 -3.49
CA GLN A 362 -32.46 -40.30 -2.99
C GLN A 362 -33.46 -40.78 -4.03
N ASN A 363 -33.41 -42.07 -4.38
CA ASN A 363 -34.35 -42.67 -5.30
C ASN A 363 -35.31 -43.55 -4.50
N GLY A 364 -36.61 -43.34 -4.67
CA GLY A 364 -37.67 -44.20 -4.16
C GLY A 364 -38.47 -44.79 -5.31
N VAL A 365 -38.86 -46.07 -5.20
CA VAL A 365 -39.83 -46.67 -6.12
C VAL A 365 -41.03 -47.05 -5.27
N SER A 366 -42.21 -46.52 -5.58
CA SER A 366 -43.43 -46.95 -4.92
C SER A 366 -43.80 -48.34 -5.43
N GLU A 367 -43.79 -49.34 -4.57
CA GLU A 367 -44.45 -50.61 -4.85
C GLU A 367 -45.97 -50.40 -4.89
N GLN A 368 -46.66 -51.19 -5.73
CA GLN A 368 -48.10 -51.04 -6.03
C GLN A 368 -48.94 -50.90 -4.74
N GLY A 369 -49.64 -49.77 -4.59
CA GLY A 369 -50.69 -49.56 -3.57
C GLY A 369 -50.26 -48.89 -2.26
N SER A 370 -49.18 -48.11 -2.21
CA SER A 370 -48.54 -47.70 -0.95
C SER A 370 -48.87 -46.29 -0.39
N GLY A 371 -49.83 -45.53 -0.91
CA GLY A 371 -50.25 -44.29 -0.24
C GLY A 371 -51.32 -43.44 -0.95
N ALA A 372 -51.95 -42.54 -0.19
CA ALA A 372 -53.02 -41.65 -0.68
C ALA A 372 -52.56 -40.64 -1.76
N ASP A 373 -51.29 -40.21 -1.72
CA ASP A 373 -50.72 -39.26 -2.70
C ASP A 373 -50.19 -39.91 -3.99
N ARG A 374 -50.04 -41.25 -4.02
CA ARG A 374 -49.46 -42.00 -5.15
C ARG A 374 -50.28 -43.25 -5.45
N PRO A 375 -51.50 -43.09 -6.00
CA PRO A 375 -52.40 -44.21 -6.22
C PRO A 375 -51.86 -45.16 -7.30
N SER A 376 -52.17 -46.45 -7.16
CA SER A 376 -51.82 -47.49 -8.14
C SER A 376 -52.72 -47.48 -9.38
N THR A 377 -53.82 -46.73 -9.34
CA THR A 377 -54.76 -46.54 -10.45
C THR A 377 -55.15 -45.07 -10.56
N LEU A 378 -55.18 -44.53 -11.78
CA LEU A 378 -55.56 -43.15 -12.07
C LEU A 378 -56.69 -43.11 -13.11
N THR A 379 -57.69 -42.25 -12.89
CA THR A 379 -58.74 -41.94 -13.87
C THR A 379 -58.32 -40.81 -14.81
N LEU A 380 -59.10 -40.56 -15.86
CA LEU A 380 -58.88 -39.40 -16.74
C LEU A 380 -58.96 -38.07 -15.96
N ASP A 381 -59.88 -37.96 -15.00
CA ASP A 381 -60.03 -36.77 -14.17
C ASP A 381 -58.83 -36.56 -13.23
N ASP A 382 -58.27 -37.64 -12.68
CA ASP A 382 -57.05 -37.58 -11.87
C ASP A 382 -55.86 -37.08 -12.69
N LEU A 383 -55.74 -37.53 -13.95
CA LEU A 383 -54.69 -37.06 -14.86
C LEU A 383 -54.86 -35.57 -15.20
N VAL A 384 -56.09 -35.11 -15.46
CA VAL A 384 -56.33 -33.68 -15.67
C VAL A 384 -55.99 -32.87 -14.43
N THR A 385 -56.31 -33.38 -13.24
CA THR A 385 -56.00 -32.73 -11.96
C THR A 385 -54.49 -32.62 -11.72
N LEU A 386 -53.73 -33.68 -12.00
CA LEU A 386 -52.29 -33.73 -11.81
C LEU A 386 -51.51 -32.86 -12.81
N PHE A 387 -51.94 -32.83 -14.08
CA PHE A 387 -51.19 -32.19 -15.16
C PHE A 387 -51.80 -30.88 -15.67
N GLY A 388 -52.98 -30.49 -15.17
CA GLY A 388 -53.79 -29.38 -15.68
C GLY A 388 -54.38 -29.62 -17.08
N ARG A 389 -54.05 -30.75 -17.72
CA ARG A 389 -54.49 -31.19 -19.05
C ARG A 389 -54.23 -32.69 -19.20
N LEU A 390 -54.88 -33.35 -20.16
CA LEU A 390 -54.55 -34.74 -20.47
C LEU A 390 -53.12 -34.86 -21.05
N PRO A 391 -52.32 -35.84 -20.60
CA PRO A 391 -51.01 -36.11 -21.18
C PRO A 391 -51.08 -36.43 -22.68
N VAL A 392 -50.04 -36.02 -23.41
CA VAL A 392 -49.95 -36.28 -24.86
C VAL A 392 -50.02 -37.79 -25.12
N GLY A 393 -50.93 -38.20 -26.02
CA GLY A 393 -51.12 -39.60 -26.39
C GLY A 393 -52.17 -40.35 -25.55
N VAL A 394 -52.87 -39.66 -24.63
CA VAL A 394 -54.06 -40.16 -23.95
C VAL A 394 -55.28 -39.41 -24.51
N SER A 395 -56.22 -40.13 -25.12
CA SER A 395 -57.49 -39.57 -25.62
C SER A 395 -58.67 -40.25 -24.93
N PRO A 396 -59.66 -39.50 -24.40
CA PRO A 396 -60.82 -40.07 -23.71
C PRO A 396 -61.64 -41.03 -24.58
N SER A 397 -61.71 -40.77 -25.89
CA SER A 397 -62.49 -41.59 -26.83
C SER A 397 -61.89 -42.98 -27.08
N THR A 398 -60.57 -43.12 -26.95
CA THR A 398 -59.85 -44.37 -27.24
C THR A 398 -59.19 -44.99 -26.00
N ASN A 399 -59.03 -44.22 -24.93
CA ASN A 399 -58.38 -44.63 -23.68
C ASN A 399 -59.29 -44.20 -22.51
N PRO A 400 -60.39 -44.93 -22.23
CA PRO A 400 -61.37 -44.53 -21.22
C PRO A 400 -60.85 -44.67 -19.77
N GLY A 401 -59.72 -45.36 -19.56
CA GLY A 401 -59.22 -45.66 -18.21
C GLY A 401 -60.07 -46.71 -17.47
N PRO A 402 -59.82 -46.94 -16.16
CA PRO A 402 -58.71 -46.40 -15.38
C PRO A 402 -57.35 -46.97 -15.83
N PHE A 403 -56.29 -46.20 -15.59
CA PHE A 403 -54.91 -46.55 -15.93
C PHE A 403 -54.20 -47.12 -14.71
N ALA A 404 -53.44 -48.20 -14.89
CA ALA A 404 -52.49 -48.65 -13.88
C ALA A 404 -51.31 -47.65 -13.83
N ALA A 405 -51.00 -47.19 -12.63
CA ALA A 405 -50.00 -46.15 -12.38
C ALA A 405 -48.82 -46.73 -11.58
N ARG A 406 -47.61 -46.51 -12.09
CA ARG A 406 -46.36 -46.82 -11.38
C ARG A 406 -45.54 -45.56 -11.23
N TRP A 407 -45.08 -45.30 -10.00
CA TRP A 407 -44.35 -44.10 -9.64
C TRP A 407 -42.90 -44.42 -9.33
N ALA A 408 -41.97 -43.67 -9.91
CA ALA A 408 -40.58 -43.63 -9.49
C ALA A 408 -40.25 -42.19 -9.07
N VAL A 409 -39.81 -42.02 -7.83
CA VAL A 409 -39.55 -40.72 -7.21
C VAL A 409 -38.05 -40.53 -7.08
N ARG A 410 -37.58 -39.35 -7.46
CA ARG A 410 -36.20 -38.92 -7.29
C ARG A 410 -36.17 -37.62 -6.53
N ASP A 411 -35.79 -37.71 -5.26
CA ASP A 411 -35.55 -36.57 -4.38
C ASP A 411 -34.13 -36.06 -4.58
N THR A 412 -33.99 -34.75 -4.79
CA THR A 412 -32.70 -34.07 -4.79
C THR A 412 -32.72 -32.98 -3.73
N VAL A 413 -31.88 -33.13 -2.71
CA VAL A 413 -31.66 -32.09 -1.71
C VAL A 413 -30.33 -31.42 -2.01
N THR A 414 -30.35 -30.10 -2.15
CA THR A 414 -29.14 -29.30 -2.33
C THR A 414 -29.02 -28.31 -1.18
N LEU A 415 -27.86 -28.26 -0.54
CA LEU A 415 -27.55 -27.32 0.54
C LEU A 415 -26.33 -26.50 0.15
N TRP A 416 -26.39 -25.20 0.36
CA TRP A 416 -25.25 -24.29 0.30
C TRP A 416 -25.01 -23.67 1.66
N THR A 417 -23.77 -23.72 2.13
CA THR A 417 -23.36 -23.09 3.39
C THR A 417 -22.17 -22.16 3.19
N VAL A 418 -22.10 -21.14 4.04
CA VAL A 418 -20.94 -20.25 4.17
C VAL A 418 -20.52 -20.28 5.63
N ARG A 419 -19.27 -20.65 5.92
CA ARG A 419 -18.72 -20.75 7.28
C ARG A 419 -19.58 -21.62 8.22
N GLY A 420 -20.23 -22.66 7.67
CA GLY A 420 -21.11 -23.58 8.42
C GLY A 420 -22.53 -23.07 8.69
N GLY A 421 -22.88 -21.84 8.29
CA GLY A 421 -24.25 -21.32 8.31
C GLY A 421 -24.96 -21.53 6.97
N VAL A 422 -26.29 -21.64 6.98
CA VAL A 422 -27.08 -21.94 5.77
C VAL A 422 -27.28 -20.67 4.94
N LEU A 423 -26.77 -20.70 3.71
CA LEU A 423 -26.98 -19.65 2.71
C LEU A 423 -28.23 -19.91 1.89
N ASP A 424 -28.38 -21.14 1.42
CA ASP A 424 -29.46 -21.59 0.55
C ASP A 424 -29.67 -23.10 0.74
N ALA A 425 -30.89 -23.57 0.57
CA ALA A 425 -31.22 -24.98 0.59
C ALA A 425 -32.50 -25.24 -0.19
N THR A 426 -32.52 -26.30 -0.99
CA THR A 426 -33.70 -26.73 -1.74
C THR A 426 -33.90 -28.24 -1.65
N ARG A 427 -35.16 -28.66 -1.69
CA ARG A 427 -35.55 -30.03 -2.00
C ARG A 427 -36.45 -30.00 -3.22
N ASP A 428 -35.98 -30.63 -4.27
CA ASP A 428 -36.70 -30.83 -5.52
C ASP A 428 -37.01 -32.31 -5.68
N GLU A 429 -38.27 -32.60 -5.97
CA GLU A 429 -38.77 -33.95 -6.22
C GLU A 429 -39.12 -34.06 -7.71
N ARG A 430 -38.56 -35.09 -8.35
CA ARG A 430 -38.92 -35.48 -9.71
C ARG A 430 -39.60 -36.83 -9.66
N GLU A 431 -40.88 -36.84 -10.01
CA GLU A 431 -41.66 -38.05 -10.13
C GLU A 431 -41.76 -38.47 -11.59
N VAL A 432 -41.59 -39.75 -11.84
CA VAL A 432 -41.78 -40.40 -13.13
C VAL A 432 -42.97 -41.32 -13.01
N LEU A 433 -44.08 -40.91 -13.62
CA LEU A 433 -45.32 -41.67 -13.67
C LEU A 433 -45.35 -42.49 -14.96
N THR A 434 -45.42 -43.81 -14.82
CA THR A 434 -45.65 -44.74 -15.92
C THR A 434 -47.08 -45.26 -15.86
N LEU A 435 -47.85 -44.94 -16.89
CA LEU A 435 -49.24 -45.37 -17.09
C LEU A 435 -49.30 -46.57 -18.03
N SER A 436 -50.11 -47.57 -17.70
CA SER A 436 -50.41 -48.71 -18.56
C SER A 436 -51.86 -49.16 -18.42
N GLY A 437 -52.36 -49.96 -19.38
CA GLY A 437 -53.78 -50.37 -19.40
C GLY A 437 -54.73 -49.24 -19.80
N GLY A 438 -56.02 -49.35 -19.44
CA GLY A 438 -57.02 -48.28 -19.69
C GLY A 438 -57.28 -47.93 -21.16
N GLY A 439 -56.95 -48.82 -22.09
CA GLY A 439 -57.05 -48.61 -23.54
C GLY A 439 -55.74 -48.16 -24.23
N LEU A 440 -54.66 -47.95 -23.47
CA LEU A 440 -53.36 -47.55 -24.05
C LEU A 440 -52.70 -48.69 -24.84
N PRO A 441 -52.22 -48.45 -26.08
CA PRO A 441 -51.54 -49.46 -26.88
C PRO A 441 -50.15 -49.84 -26.33
N SER A 442 -49.53 -48.94 -25.57
CA SER A 442 -48.26 -49.15 -24.89
C SER A 442 -48.15 -48.26 -23.65
N ALA A 443 -47.26 -48.61 -22.72
CA ALA A 443 -47.04 -47.82 -21.52
C ALA A 443 -46.57 -46.40 -21.87
N ARG A 444 -47.08 -45.40 -21.14
CA ARG A 444 -46.75 -43.99 -21.31
C ARG A 444 -46.07 -43.46 -20.06
N THR A 445 -44.94 -42.80 -20.24
CA THR A 445 -44.20 -42.19 -19.13
C THR A 445 -44.30 -40.68 -19.21
N THR A 446 -44.59 -40.05 -18.07
CA THR A 446 -44.63 -38.60 -17.90
C THR A 446 -43.87 -38.22 -16.64
N THR A 447 -43.37 -37.00 -16.59
CA THR A 447 -42.57 -36.51 -15.46
C THR A 447 -43.23 -35.31 -14.80
N LEU A 448 -43.28 -35.32 -13.47
CA LEU A 448 -43.68 -34.17 -12.66
C LEU A 448 -42.46 -33.70 -11.88
N ASP A 449 -42.10 -32.44 -12.05
CA ASP A 449 -41.05 -31.79 -11.25
C ASP A 449 -41.73 -30.82 -10.27
N ARG A 450 -41.40 -30.92 -8.98
CA ARG A 450 -41.93 -30.04 -7.92
C ARG A 450 -40.83 -29.67 -6.95
N THR A 451 -40.72 -28.39 -6.61
CA THR A 451 -39.94 -27.95 -5.45
C THR A 451 -40.77 -28.17 -4.18
N VAL A 452 -40.36 -29.12 -3.35
CA VAL A 452 -41.04 -29.49 -2.10
C VAL A 452 -40.89 -28.39 -1.06
N TRP A 453 -39.67 -27.88 -0.93
CA TRP A 453 -39.38 -26.69 -0.16
C TRP A 453 -38.09 -26.01 -0.65
N SER A 454 -37.99 -24.72 -0.39
CA SER A 454 -36.80 -23.93 -0.71
C SER A 454 -36.61 -22.79 0.27
N VAL A 455 -35.36 -22.38 0.47
CA VAL A 455 -35.06 -21.09 1.11
C VAL A 455 -35.51 -19.97 0.15
N PRO A 456 -36.29 -18.97 0.59
CA PRO A 456 -36.74 -17.90 -0.29
C PRO A 456 -35.59 -17.13 -0.93
N ASP A 457 -35.63 -16.91 -2.25
CA ASP A 457 -34.54 -16.26 -3.01
C ASP A 457 -34.16 -14.88 -2.44
N ALA A 458 -35.15 -14.07 -2.03
CA ALA A 458 -34.92 -12.76 -1.41
C ALA A 458 -34.10 -12.84 -0.11
N ARG A 459 -34.12 -13.97 0.61
CA ARG A 459 -33.26 -14.20 1.77
C ARG A 459 -31.86 -14.60 1.34
N VAL A 460 -31.74 -15.46 0.32
CA VAL A 460 -30.45 -15.89 -0.24
C VAL A 460 -29.67 -14.66 -0.72
N GLU A 461 -30.30 -13.78 -1.48
CA GLU A 461 -29.69 -12.53 -1.98
C GLU A 461 -29.26 -11.59 -0.85
N ARG A 462 -30.13 -11.34 0.14
CA ARG A 462 -29.77 -10.51 1.31
C ARG A 462 -28.62 -11.09 2.11
N SER A 463 -28.61 -12.42 2.31
CA SER A 463 -27.57 -13.11 3.06
C SER A 463 -26.25 -13.08 2.28
N ALA A 464 -26.28 -13.35 0.98
CA ALA A 464 -25.13 -13.26 0.10
C ALA A 464 -24.54 -11.84 0.05
N ALA A 465 -25.38 -10.81 -0.06
CA ALA A 465 -24.95 -9.41 0.01
C ALA A 465 -24.31 -9.07 1.36
N SER A 466 -24.84 -9.59 2.47
CA SER A 466 -24.26 -9.38 3.81
C SER A 466 -22.89 -10.04 3.96
N VAL A 467 -22.70 -11.24 3.38
CA VAL A 467 -21.42 -11.94 3.36
C VAL A 467 -20.42 -11.20 2.48
N ALA A 468 -20.80 -10.81 1.27
CA ALA A 468 -19.93 -10.06 0.36
C ALA A 468 -19.48 -8.73 0.98
N ALA A 469 -20.39 -8.00 1.64
CA ALA A 469 -20.07 -6.77 2.36
C ALA A 469 -19.22 -6.98 3.63
N ALA A 470 -19.23 -8.18 4.21
CA ALA A 470 -18.36 -8.54 5.32
C ALA A 470 -16.98 -8.95 4.83
N ASP A 471 -16.89 -9.66 3.71
CA ASP A 471 -15.63 -10.06 3.09
C ASP A 471 -14.85 -8.83 2.60
N SER A 472 -15.52 -7.84 2.01
CA SER A 472 -14.88 -6.56 1.64
C SER A 472 -14.34 -5.81 2.86
N ARG A 473 -15.15 -5.65 3.91
CA ARG A 473 -14.70 -5.05 5.19
C ARG A 473 -13.55 -5.82 5.83
N SER A 474 -13.53 -7.15 5.69
CA SER A 474 -12.46 -7.99 6.25
C SER A 474 -11.13 -7.69 5.56
N ALA A 475 -11.14 -7.54 4.23
CA ALA A 475 -9.97 -7.13 3.47
C ALA A 475 -9.48 -5.74 3.91
N ASP A 476 -10.42 -4.84 4.22
CA ASP A 476 -10.09 -3.50 4.72
C ASP A 476 -9.45 -3.50 6.10
N LEU A 477 -9.93 -4.39 6.99
CA LEU A 477 -9.42 -4.53 8.35
C LEU A 477 -8.02 -5.16 8.41
N LEU A 478 -7.53 -5.82 7.37
CA LEU A 478 -6.18 -6.41 7.34
C LEU A 478 -5.08 -5.36 7.55
N LEU A 479 -5.26 -4.16 7.01
CA LEU A 479 -4.33 -3.05 7.25
C LEU A 479 -4.19 -2.77 8.74
N TRP A 480 -5.32 -2.59 9.42
CA TRP A 480 -5.38 -2.19 10.83
C TRP A 480 -5.05 -3.31 11.80
N LYS A 481 -5.45 -4.55 11.47
CA LYS A 481 -5.30 -5.70 12.36
C LYS A 481 -3.96 -6.40 12.22
N ALA A 482 -3.40 -6.46 11.01
CA ALA A 482 -2.17 -7.21 10.74
C ALA A 482 -1.02 -6.27 10.39
N TRP A 483 -1.14 -5.49 9.32
CA TRP A 483 0.00 -4.75 8.77
C TRP A 483 0.49 -3.62 9.67
N LEU A 484 -0.42 -2.81 10.22
CA LEU A 484 -0.06 -1.70 11.11
C LEU A 484 0.55 -2.21 12.43
N PRO A 485 -0.01 -3.21 13.12
CA PRO A 485 0.64 -3.84 14.28
C PRO A 485 2.02 -4.42 13.97
N ILE A 486 2.20 -5.08 12.83
CA ILE A 486 3.51 -5.60 12.41
C ILE A 486 4.51 -4.46 12.22
N ALA A 487 4.11 -3.38 11.53
CA ALA A 487 4.98 -2.22 11.29
C ALA A 487 5.37 -1.53 12.61
N LEU A 488 4.41 -1.34 13.52
CA LEU A 488 4.65 -0.78 14.85
C LEU A 488 5.55 -1.69 15.70
N GLY A 489 5.35 -3.01 15.64
CA GLY A 489 6.19 -4.01 16.30
C GLY A 489 7.62 -4.01 15.76
N ALA A 490 7.81 -3.90 14.45
CA ALA A 490 9.13 -3.77 13.83
C ALA A 490 9.82 -2.47 14.25
N ALA A 491 9.10 -1.34 14.25
CA ALA A 491 9.60 -0.05 14.73
C ALA A 491 9.99 -0.12 16.21
N ALA A 492 9.18 -0.78 17.05
CA ALA A 492 9.49 -1.02 18.46
C ALA A 492 10.78 -1.84 18.62
N ALA A 493 10.95 -2.91 17.83
CA ALA A 493 12.15 -3.75 17.85
C ALA A 493 13.41 -2.95 17.46
N VAL A 494 13.34 -2.13 16.41
CA VAL A 494 14.44 -1.26 15.99
C VAL A 494 14.82 -0.27 17.10
N GLN A 495 13.83 0.40 17.72
CA GLN A 495 14.09 1.34 18.81
C GLN A 495 14.68 0.64 20.05
N ALA A 496 14.22 -0.57 20.37
CA ALA A 496 14.77 -1.39 21.45
C ALA A 496 16.22 -1.80 21.17
N LEU A 497 16.54 -2.24 19.95
CA LEU A 497 17.91 -2.59 19.52
C LEU A 497 18.85 -1.38 19.59
N LEU A 498 18.39 -0.21 19.13
CA LEU A 498 19.16 1.04 19.24
C LEU A 498 19.39 1.45 20.70
N ALA A 499 18.37 1.34 21.56
CA ALA A 499 18.52 1.60 23.00
C ALA A 499 19.53 0.65 23.66
N LEU A 500 19.51 -0.64 23.30
CA LEU A 500 20.47 -1.63 23.77
C LEU A 500 21.89 -1.34 23.29
N ARG A 501 22.05 -0.97 22.01
CA ARG A 501 23.35 -0.57 21.42
C ARG A 501 23.94 0.63 22.16
N ASP A 502 23.14 1.65 22.44
CA ASP A 502 23.60 2.83 23.18
C ASP A 502 23.99 2.49 24.62
N ARG A 503 23.21 1.65 25.31
CA ARG A 503 23.54 1.17 26.66
C ARG A 503 24.83 0.36 26.68
N ARG A 504 25.06 -0.51 25.68
CA ARG A 504 26.29 -1.31 25.56
C ARG A 504 27.52 -0.44 25.31
N ARG A 505 27.44 0.53 24.40
CA ARG A 505 28.55 1.47 24.11
C ARG A 505 29.02 2.24 25.34
N ARG A 506 28.11 2.50 26.28
CA ARG A 506 28.41 3.23 27.53
C ARG A 506 28.97 2.35 28.66
N ARG A 507 28.78 1.04 28.59
CA ARG A 507 29.33 0.10 29.58
C ARG A 507 30.80 -0.27 29.33
N LEU A 508 31.34 0.09 28.17
CA LEU A 508 32.78 -0.04 27.92
C LEU A 508 33.52 0.95 28.83
N PRO A 509 34.54 0.51 29.60
CA PRO A 509 35.32 1.40 30.44
C PRO A 509 35.94 2.51 29.59
N THR A 510 35.76 3.76 30.01
CA THR A 510 36.59 4.84 29.48
C THR A 510 38.04 4.53 29.84
N VAL A 511 38.88 4.29 28.83
CA VAL A 511 40.34 4.27 29.02
C VAL A 511 40.69 5.59 29.72
N PRO A 512 41.33 5.57 30.91
CA PRO A 512 41.71 6.79 31.58
C PRO A 512 42.60 7.60 30.64
N THR A 513 42.25 8.88 30.46
CA THR A 513 43.09 9.84 29.76
C THR A 513 44.49 9.75 30.38
N PRO A 514 45.57 9.53 29.59
CA PRO A 514 46.90 9.53 30.17
C PRO A 514 47.10 10.86 30.89
N GLU A 515 47.44 10.77 32.17
CA GLU A 515 47.76 11.92 33.00
C GLU A 515 48.81 12.76 32.25
N PRO A 516 48.64 14.09 32.11
CA PRO A 516 49.61 14.90 31.42
C PRO A 516 50.94 14.75 32.14
N VAL A 517 51.90 14.09 31.47
CA VAL A 517 53.28 13.99 31.94
C VAL A 517 53.72 15.42 32.24
N PRO A 518 54.12 15.75 33.48
CA PRO A 518 54.58 17.10 33.78
C PRO A 518 55.75 17.41 32.84
N ALA A 519 55.65 18.53 32.14
CA ALA A 519 56.69 18.99 31.23
C ALA A 519 58.02 18.93 31.98
N ARG A 520 58.99 18.16 31.47
CA ARG A 520 60.38 18.28 31.92
C ARG A 520 60.73 19.75 31.76
N GLY A 521 61.00 20.42 32.87
CA GLY A 521 61.49 21.79 32.87
C GLY A 521 62.76 21.90 32.01
N PRO A 522 63.12 23.12 31.59
CA PRO A 522 64.30 23.35 30.76
C PRO A 522 65.55 22.74 31.44
N PRO A 523 66.49 22.18 30.66
CA PRO A 523 67.71 21.60 31.21
C PRO A 523 68.44 22.64 32.05
N ALA A 524 68.98 22.20 33.20
CA ALA A 524 69.75 23.02 34.11
C ALA A 524 70.83 23.80 33.35
N ALA A 525 70.91 25.11 33.61
CA ALA A 525 71.95 25.96 33.08
C ALA A 525 73.33 25.44 33.52
N ASP A 526 74.22 25.30 32.54
CA ASP A 526 75.63 24.97 32.71
C ASP A 526 76.33 26.08 33.53
N PRO A 527 76.92 25.80 34.72
CA PRO A 527 77.46 26.82 35.62
C PRO A 527 78.86 27.33 35.22
N ALA A 528 79.21 27.33 33.93
CA ALA A 528 80.55 27.66 33.47
C ALA A 528 80.57 28.58 32.23
N ARG A 529 79.91 29.74 32.29
CA ARG A 529 80.28 30.91 31.47
C ARG A 529 80.10 32.20 32.26
N SER A 530 81.20 32.67 32.84
CA SER A 530 81.34 34.03 33.37
C SER A 530 81.24 35.04 32.23
N THR A 531 80.32 35.99 32.34
CA THR A 531 80.37 37.25 31.60
C THR A 531 80.59 38.37 32.61
N ASP A 532 81.82 38.44 33.13
CA ASP A 532 82.39 39.67 33.69
C ASP A 532 83.50 40.12 32.74
N HIS A 533 83.57 41.44 32.50
CA HIS A 533 84.16 42.17 31.37
C HIS A 533 83.18 42.31 30.19
N VAL A 534 82.72 43.50 29.82
CA VAL A 534 83.50 44.72 29.55
C VAL A 534 82.67 45.98 29.84
N LEU A 535 83.22 46.85 30.70
CA LEU A 535 83.02 48.30 30.70
C LEU A 535 84.12 48.90 29.81
N ARG A 536 83.75 49.46 28.66
CA ARG A 536 84.17 50.78 28.14
C ARG A 536 83.65 51.00 26.73
#